data_AF-L2GLU4-F1
#
_entry.id   AF-L2GLU4-F1
#
_cell.length_a   1.000
_cell.length_b   1.000
_cell.length_c   1.000
_cell.angle_alpha   90.00
_cell.angle_beta   90.00
_cell.angle_gamma   90.00
#
_symmetry.space_group_name_H-M   'P 1'
#
loop_
_entity.id
_entity.type
_entity.pdbx_description
1 polymer ?
#
loop_
_entity_poly.entity_id
_entity_poly.type
_entity_poly.pdbx_seq_one_letter_code
_entity_poly.pdbx_strand_id
1 'polypeptide(L)'
;VRFVDDFLIATEAPENIKKFFEIADSLKDKGFIVNQSKIRSNIDLSLLNGNSFEQGIQASFVSDHIEWCGMKIYDQGVGVKSICRDPYFRYTVSVSISNRGKRIFDKIKRSLNIKLAKIYINKLNKKLGECIFDALFFCGRRLKIMMLRLDFVNTDFVERILDWCVNEVERVLKSRNIIFDREKIDRMSNIAYEKCGVRDVKGMPHQ
;
A
#
# COMPACT_ATOMS: atom_id res chain seq x y z
N VAL A 1 6.49 10.84 13.87
CA VAL A 1 5.08 11.07 13.45
C VAL A 1 4.18 10.28 14.37
N ARG A 2 3.05 10.85 14.82
CA ARG A 2 2.06 10.16 15.67
C ARG A 2 0.72 10.10 14.96
N PHE A 3 0.05 8.94 15.01
CA PHE A 3 -1.33 8.76 14.55
C PHE A 3 -2.12 8.03 15.63
N VAL A 4 -2.98 8.75 16.36
CA VAL A 4 -3.75 8.24 17.51
C VAL A 4 -2.84 7.59 18.58
N ASP A 5 -2.63 6.28 18.50
CA ASP A 5 -1.83 5.42 19.37
C ASP A 5 -0.56 4.86 18.69
N ASP A 6 -0.42 5.00 17.38
CA ASP A 6 0.75 4.56 16.61
C ASP A 6 1.82 5.65 16.52
N PHE A 7 3.09 5.26 16.72
CA PHE A 7 4.26 6.13 16.57
C PHE A 7 5.20 5.61 15.48
N LEU A 8 5.65 6.51 14.63
CA LEU A 8 6.75 6.29 13.68
C LEU A 8 7.92 7.20 14.05
N ILE A 9 9.07 6.59 14.32
CA ILE A 9 10.32 7.27 14.62
C ILE A 9 11.27 7.01 13.46
N ALA A 10 11.75 8.07 12.84
CA ALA A 10 12.76 8.03 11.80
C ALA A 10 13.90 8.97 12.22
N THR A 11 15.10 8.43 12.35
CA THR A 11 16.27 9.15 12.86
C THR A 11 17.53 8.52 12.29
N GLU A 12 18.54 9.35 12.02
CA GLU A 12 19.89 8.89 11.65
C GLU A 12 20.71 8.52 12.89
N ALA A 13 20.27 9.00 14.06
CA ALA A 13 20.90 8.86 15.37
C ALA A 13 20.13 7.84 16.24
N PRO A 14 20.65 6.62 16.46
CA PRO A 14 19.99 5.58 17.26
C PRO A 14 19.72 5.98 18.71
N GLU A 15 20.53 6.85 19.30
CA GLU A 15 20.35 7.41 20.64
C GLU A 15 19.01 8.14 20.80
N ASN A 16 18.47 8.71 19.73
CA ASN A 16 17.13 9.32 19.76
C ASN A 16 16.03 8.28 19.96
N ILE A 17 16.24 7.04 19.52
CA ILE A 17 15.30 5.92 19.74
C ILE A 17 15.35 5.53 21.22
N LYS A 18 16.54 5.44 21.81
CA LYS A 18 16.69 5.19 23.26
C LYS A 18 15.98 6.26 24.10
N LYS A 19 16.24 7.53 23.80
CA LYS A 19 15.59 8.67 24.48
C LYS A 19 14.07 8.63 24.37
N PHE A 20 13.54 8.20 23.22
CA PHE A 20 12.09 8.00 23.08
C PHE A 20 11.55 6.97 24.07
N PHE A 21 12.22 5.82 24.22
CA PHE A 21 11.81 4.78 25.16
C PHE A 21 11.95 5.23 26.62
N GLU A 22 12.99 5.98 26.97
CA GLU A 22 13.16 6.56 28.31
C GLU A 22 12.02 7.53 28.66
N ILE A 23 11.65 8.40 27.72
CA ILE A 23 10.50 9.32 27.89
C ILE A 23 9.20 8.52 28.00
N ALA A 24 8.99 7.53 27.14
CA ALA A 24 7.82 6.66 27.19
C ALA A 24 7.67 5.97 28.56
N ASP A 25 8.78 5.46 29.11
CA ASP A 25 8.81 4.81 30.40
C ASP A 25 8.51 5.77 31.55
N SER A 26 9.00 7.01 31.49
CA SER A 26 8.67 8.06 32.47
C SER A 26 7.18 8.47 32.48
N LEU A 27 6.43 8.11 31.44
CA LEU A 27 5.00 8.41 31.28
C LEU A 27 4.09 7.22 31.64
N LYS A 28 4.65 6.08 32.07
CA LYS A 28 3.88 4.88 32.48
C LYS A 28 2.86 5.20 33.57
N ASP A 29 3.25 5.96 34.58
CA ASP A 29 2.37 6.38 35.69
C ASP A 29 1.24 7.30 35.25
N LYS A 30 1.34 7.87 34.04
CA LYS A 30 0.31 8.70 33.40
C LYS A 30 -0.55 7.91 32.42
N GLY A 31 -0.45 6.58 32.43
CA GLY A 31 -1.22 5.66 31.58
C GLY A 31 -0.66 5.48 30.17
N PHE A 32 0.55 5.98 29.88
CA PHE A 32 1.21 5.75 28.59
C PHE A 32 2.00 4.43 28.64
N ILE A 33 1.48 3.39 27.98
CA ILE A 33 2.12 2.07 27.96
C ILE A 33 2.43 1.67 26.52
N VAL A 34 3.72 1.48 26.21
CA VAL A 34 4.17 0.99 24.91
C VAL A 34 4.06 -0.54 24.87
N ASN A 35 3.29 -1.06 23.92
CA ASN A 35 3.19 -2.50 23.71
C ASN A 35 4.42 -3.05 22.97
N GLN A 36 5.35 -3.64 23.73
CA GLN A 36 6.61 -4.17 23.24
C GLN A 36 6.45 -5.19 22.09
N SER A 37 5.40 -6.02 22.13
CA SER A 37 5.15 -7.04 21.07
C SER A 37 4.77 -6.45 19.71
N LYS A 38 4.31 -5.19 19.69
CA LYS A 38 3.90 -4.47 18.48
C LYS A 38 5.00 -3.59 17.90
N ILE A 39 6.14 -3.45 18.59
CA ILE A 39 7.25 -2.67 18.07
C ILE A 39 7.76 -3.34 16.79
N ARG A 40 7.98 -2.53 15.75
CA ARG A 40 8.59 -2.91 14.49
C ARG A 40 9.76 -1.98 14.26
N SER A 41 10.91 -2.56 13.95
CA SER A 41 12.17 -1.85 13.77
C SER A 41 12.91 -2.46 12.60
N ASN A 42 13.58 -1.61 11.83
CA ASN A 42 14.55 -2.03 10.83
C ASN A 42 15.96 -2.15 11.43
N ILE A 43 16.18 -1.72 12.67
CA ILE A 43 17.44 -1.90 13.43
C ILE A 43 17.27 -2.89 14.57
N ASP A 44 18.35 -3.56 14.94
CA ASP A 44 18.37 -4.43 16.13
C ASP A 44 18.28 -3.58 17.41
N LEU A 45 17.13 -3.66 18.08
CA LEU A 45 16.87 -2.93 19.32
C LEU A 45 17.65 -3.48 20.53
N SER A 46 18.18 -4.70 20.44
CA SER A 46 19.02 -5.25 21.52
C SER A 46 20.31 -4.45 21.70
N LEU A 47 20.77 -3.78 20.64
CA LEU A 47 21.92 -2.88 20.65
C LEU A 47 21.69 -1.63 21.52
N LEU A 48 20.43 -1.26 21.81
CA LEU A 48 20.08 -0.09 22.64
C LEU A 48 20.37 -0.29 24.14
N ASN A 49 20.59 -1.53 24.58
CA ASN A 49 20.79 -1.89 25.99
C ASN A 49 22.27 -1.97 26.42
N GLY A 50 23.22 -1.75 25.50
CA GLY A 50 24.67 -1.82 25.78
C GLY A 50 25.37 -0.46 25.74
N ASN A 51 26.50 -0.34 26.45
CA ASN A 51 27.46 0.79 26.38
C ASN A 51 28.20 0.87 25.01
N SER A 52 27.78 0.07 24.02
CA SER A 52 28.47 -0.21 22.77
C SER A 52 28.18 0.80 21.64
N PHE A 53 27.59 1.96 21.92
CA PHE A 53 27.42 3.02 20.91
C PHE A 53 28.68 3.82 20.62
N GLU A 54 29.72 3.70 21.45
CA GLU A 54 30.98 4.45 21.28
C GLU A 54 31.88 3.92 20.15
N GLN A 55 31.55 2.79 19.52
CA GLN A 55 32.39 2.19 18.49
C GLN A 55 31.63 1.93 17.19
N GLY A 56 31.15 2.99 16.53
CA GLY A 56 30.86 2.99 15.09
C GLY A 56 30.08 1.77 14.56
N ILE A 57 29.17 1.21 15.36
CA ILE A 57 28.47 -0.02 15.00
C ILE A 57 27.50 0.33 13.88
N GLN A 58 27.81 -0.14 12.68
CA GLN A 58 26.82 -0.30 11.62
C GLN A 58 25.66 -1.10 12.22
N ALA A 59 24.56 -0.42 12.56
CA ALA A 59 23.33 -1.08 12.97
C ALA A 59 22.98 -2.09 11.86
N SER A 60 23.06 -3.38 12.16
CA SER A 60 22.68 -4.42 11.22
C SER A 60 21.18 -4.30 10.98
N PHE A 61 20.80 -4.07 9.72
CA PHE A 61 19.39 -3.96 9.36
C PHE A 61 18.73 -5.34 9.48
N VAL A 62 17.70 -5.45 10.31
CA VAL A 62 16.94 -6.69 10.54
C VAL A 62 15.72 -6.81 9.61
N SER A 63 15.36 -5.73 8.92
CA SER A 63 14.28 -5.71 7.93
C SER A 63 14.51 -4.63 6.87
N ASP A 64 14.08 -4.91 5.64
CA ASP A 64 14.13 -3.97 4.50
C ASP A 64 13.04 -2.89 4.56
N HIS A 65 12.04 -3.05 5.45
CA HIS A 65 10.97 -2.07 5.62
C HIS A 65 10.30 -2.13 6.99
N ILE A 66 9.62 -1.04 7.36
CA ILE A 66 8.73 -0.97 8.52
C ILE A 66 7.28 -0.84 8.03
N GLU A 67 6.38 -1.62 8.62
CA GLU A 67 4.94 -1.46 8.41
C GLU A 67 4.36 -0.46 9.42
N TRP A 68 3.73 0.61 8.93
CA TRP A 68 3.12 1.66 9.77
C TRP A 68 1.86 2.22 9.11
N CYS A 69 0.74 2.26 9.86
CA CYS A 69 -0.57 2.76 9.42
C CYS A 69 -0.98 2.32 7.99
N GLY A 70 -0.85 1.03 7.67
CA GLY A 70 -1.23 0.50 6.35
C GLY A 70 -0.22 0.75 5.23
N MET A 71 0.99 1.21 5.56
CA MET A 71 2.09 1.49 4.62
C MET A 71 3.31 0.63 4.93
N LYS A 72 4.10 0.33 3.90
CA LYS A 72 5.48 -0.17 4.01
C LYS A 72 6.42 0.98 3.73
N ILE A 73 7.30 1.28 4.66
CA ILE A 73 8.29 2.35 4.58
C ILE A 73 9.67 1.70 4.49
N TYR A 74 10.36 1.94 3.39
CA TYR A 74 11.67 1.36 3.08
C TYR A 74 12.78 2.32 3.51
N ASP A 75 13.91 1.76 3.92
CA ASP A 75 15.10 2.48 4.38
C ASP A 75 15.90 3.13 3.24
N GLN A 76 15.90 2.54 2.05
CA GLN A 76 16.67 2.99 0.88
C GLN A 76 16.07 4.26 0.22
N GLY A 77 16.06 5.38 0.93
CA GLY A 77 15.49 6.66 0.50
C GLY A 77 13.99 6.78 0.80
N VAL A 78 13.30 7.75 0.19
CA VAL A 78 11.85 7.94 0.38
C VAL A 78 11.07 6.85 -0.37
N GLY A 79 11.16 5.60 0.07
CA GLY A 79 10.43 4.46 -0.50
C GLY A 79 9.18 4.18 0.31
N VAL A 80 8.00 4.39 -0.25
CA VAL A 80 6.73 4.10 0.43
C VAL A 80 5.79 3.32 -0.47
N LYS A 81 5.21 2.24 0.05
CA LYS A 81 4.17 1.44 -0.62
C LYS A 81 2.95 1.28 0.28
N SER A 82 1.78 1.07 -0.32
CA SER A 82 0.60 0.65 0.44
C SER A 82 0.64 -0.84 0.71
N ILE A 83 0.26 -1.28 1.92
CA ILE A 83 0.08 -2.70 2.21
C ILE A 83 -1.08 -3.21 1.35
N CYS A 84 -0.80 -4.23 0.54
CA CYS A 84 -1.78 -4.84 -0.38
C CYS A 84 -2.34 -6.18 0.12
N ARG A 85 -1.94 -6.62 1.32
CA ARG A 85 -2.46 -7.83 1.95
C ARG A 85 -3.75 -7.48 2.69
N ASP A 86 -4.88 -7.91 2.14
CA ASP A 86 -6.16 -7.96 2.86
C ASP A 86 -6.61 -9.42 2.90
N PRO A 87 -6.47 -10.12 4.05
CA PRO A 87 -6.88 -11.51 4.18
C PRO A 87 -8.41 -11.69 4.02
N TYR A 88 -9.17 -10.61 4.23
CA TYR A 88 -10.63 -10.60 4.12
C TYR A 88 -11.12 -10.00 2.80
N PHE A 89 -10.23 -9.78 1.83
CA PHE A 89 -10.53 -9.13 0.55
C PHE A 89 -11.66 -9.79 -0.22
N ARG A 90 -11.82 -11.12 -0.07
CA ARG A 90 -12.93 -11.87 -0.70
C ARG A 90 -14.29 -11.53 -0.09
N TYR A 91 -14.35 -11.10 1.18
CA TYR A 91 -15.58 -10.86 1.93
C TYR A 91 -16.00 -9.38 1.96
N THR A 92 -15.06 -8.45 1.75
CA THR A 92 -15.32 -6.99 1.80
C THR A 92 -16.02 -6.41 0.56
N VAL A 93 -16.49 -7.29 -0.33
CA VAL A 93 -16.99 -6.93 -1.66
C VAL A 93 -18.50 -7.19 -1.76
N SER A 94 -19.32 -6.24 -1.32
CA SER A 94 -20.77 -6.30 -1.57
C SER A 94 -21.12 -5.89 -3.01
N VAL A 95 -22.16 -6.47 -3.59
CA VAL A 95 -22.77 -5.97 -4.84
C VAL A 95 -24.19 -5.54 -4.50
N SER A 96 -24.54 -4.29 -4.80
CA SER A 96 -25.89 -3.79 -4.59
C SER A 96 -26.82 -4.31 -5.69
N ILE A 97 -28.08 -4.59 -5.36
CA ILE A 97 -29.06 -5.11 -6.33
C ILE A 97 -29.40 -4.06 -7.40
N SER A 98 -29.42 -2.77 -7.05
CA SER A 98 -29.72 -1.67 -7.97
C SER A 98 -28.45 -0.98 -8.48
N ASN A 99 -28.45 -0.60 -9.77
CA ASN A 99 -27.35 0.11 -10.42
C ASN A 99 -25.97 -0.56 -10.22
N ARG A 100 -25.92 -1.90 -10.36
CA ARG A 100 -24.74 -2.76 -10.14
C ARG A 100 -23.47 -2.17 -10.79
N GLY A 101 -23.53 -1.84 -12.08
CA GLY A 101 -22.39 -1.30 -12.83
C GLY A 101 -21.83 0.00 -12.23
N LYS A 102 -22.69 0.99 -11.95
CA LYS A 102 -22.26 2.26 -11.33
C LYS A 102 -21.60 2.02 -9.96
N ARG A 103 -22.18 1.15 -9.13
CA ARG A 103 -21.64 0.83 -7.80
C ARG A 103 -20.30 0.12 -7.86
N ILE A 104 -20.12 -0.78 -8.82
CA ILE A 104 -18.84 -1.45 -9.08
C ILE A 104 -17.78 -0.42 -9.49
N PHE A 105 -18.12 0.44 -10.45
CA PHE A 105 -17.25 1.51 -10.89
C PHE A 105 -16.84 2.45 -9.74
N ASP A 106 -17.80 2.92 -8.94
CA ASP A 106 -17.53 3.80 -7.80
C ASP A 106 -16.59 3.16 -6.77
N LYS A 107 -16.71 1.85 -6.55
CA LYS A 107 -15.83 1.08 -5.64
C LYS A 107 -14.42 0.95 -6.19
N ILE A 108 -14.27 0.70 -7.49
CA ILE A 108 -12.96 0.68 -8.16
C ILE A 108 -12.33 2.06 -8.12
N LYS A 109 -13.08 3.10 -8.51
CA LYS A 109 -12.64 4.49 -8.46
C LYS A 109 -12.13 4.90 -7.08
N ARG A 110 -12.89 4.60 -6.02
CA ARG A 110 -12.46 4.88 -4.64
C ARG A 110 -11.17 4.13 -4.29
N SER A 111 -11.08 2.85 -4.65
CA SER A 111 -9.90 2.02 -4.38
C SER A 111 -8.67 2.56 -5.09
N LEU A 112 -8.79 2.92 -6.36
CA LEU A 112 -7.72 3.49 -7.16
C LEU A 112 -7.25 4.81 -6.57
N ASN A 113 -8.17 5.72 -6.22
CA ASN A 113 -7.83 7.03 -5.65
C ASN A 113 -6.99 6.92 -4.36
N ILE A 114 -7.30 5.95 -3.50
CA ILE A 114 -6.52 5.70 -2.27
C ILE A 114 -5.10 5.24 -2.64
N LYS A 115 -4.97 4.31 -3.60
CA LYS A 115 -3.68 3.79 -4.04
C LYS A 115 -2.88 4.81 -4.86
N LEU A 116 -3.53 5.80 -5.45
CA LEU A 116 -2.91 6.93 -6.14
C LEU A 116 -2.68 8.14 -5.23
N ALA A 117 -2.81 8.03 -3.91
CA ALA A 117 -2.55 9.12 -2.98
C ALA A 117 -1.16 9.76 -3.17
N LYS A 118 -1.01 11.03 -2.76
CA LYS A 118 0.23 11.83 -2.94
C LYS A 118 1.48 11.14 -2.37
N ILE A 119 1.32 10.40 -1.28
CA ILE A 119 2.42 9.70 -0.64
C ILE A 119 2.99 8.56 -1.50
N TYR A 120 2.16 7.89 -2.32
CA TYR A 120 2.60 6.78 -3.17
C TYR A 120 3.04 7.24 -4.56
N ILE A 121 2.29 8.16 -5.18
CA ILE A 121 2.58 8.63 -6.53
C ILE A 121 3.25 10.02 -6.45
N ASN A 122 4.56 10.00 -6.23
CA ASN A 122 5.42 11.17 -6.07
C ASN A 122 6.75 10.93 -6.80
N LYS A 123 7.33 11.97 -7.43
CA LYS A 123 8.65 11.93 -8.07
C LYS A 123 9.79 11.51 -7.12
N LEU A 124 9.64 11.81 -5.82
CA LEU A 124 10.62 11.44 -4.80
C LEU A 124 10.46 10.00 -4.33
N ASN A 125 9.33 9.35 -4.63
CA ASN A 125 9.10 7.99 -4.18
C ASN A 125 9.88 7.00 -5.04
N LYS A 126 10.93 6.39 -4.49
CA LYS A 126 11.73 5.39 -5.22
C LYS A 126 10.92 4.14 -5.59
N LYS A 127 9.79 3.91 -4.92
CA LYS A 127 8.85 2.81 -5.20
C LYS A 127 7.70 3.22 -6.12
N LEU A 128 7.77 4.36 -6.81
CA LEU A 128 6.71 4.88 -7.68
C LEU A 128 6.20 3.85 -8.70
N GLY A 129 7.11 3.21 -9.45
CA GLY A 129 6.72 2.20 -10.45
C GLY A 129 6.00 1.01 -9.81
N GLU A 130 6.52 0.50 -8.69
CA GLU A 130 5.85 -0.57 -7.95
C GLU A 130 4.46 -0.13 -7.42
N CYS A 131 4.31 1.13 -6.99
CA CYS A 131 3.02 1.65 -6.54
C CYS A 131 1.99 1.73 -7.67
N ILE A 132 2.42 2.13 -8.87
CA ILE A 132 1.55 2.14 -10.06
C ILE A 132 1.10 0.71 -10.37
N PHE A 133 2.03 -0.24 -10.40
CA PHE A 133 1.73 -1.65 -10.64
C PHE A 133 0.74 -2.19 -9.60
N ASP A 134 1.03 -1.98 -8.31
CA ASP A 134 0.21 -2.46 -7.20
C ASP A 134 -1.20 -1.85 -7.23
N ALA A 135 -1.34 -0.58 -7.63
CA ALA A 135 -2.63 0.08 -7.77
C ALA A 135 -3.50 -0.58 -8.85
N LEU A 136 -2.91 -0.83 -10.04
CA LEU A 136 -3.60 -1.48 -11.17
C LEU A 136 -3.93 -2.94 -10.83
N PHE A 137 -2.97 -3.69 -10.31
CA PHE A 137 -3.15 -5.07 -9.88
C PHE A 137 -4.25 -5.20 -8.82
N PHE A 138 -4.27 -4.30 -7.82
CA PHE A 138 -5.29 -4.29 -6.79
C PHE A 138 -6.69 -4.01 -7.37
N CYS A 139 -6.80 -3.03 -8.27
CA CYS A 139 -8.08 -2.72 -8.92
C CYS A 139 -8.58 -3.89 -9.78
N GLY A 140 -7.71 -4.50 -10.59
CA GLY A 140 -8.05 -5.69 -11.37
C GLY A 140 -8.50 -6.85 -10.49
N ARG A 141 -7.76 -7.16 -9.43
CA ARG A 141 -8.13 -8.20 -8.46
C ARG A 141 -9.47 -7.91 -7.78
N ARG A 142 -9.74 -6.65 -7.41
CA ARG A 142 -11.01 -6.24 -6.80
C ARG A 142 -12.16 -6.40 -7.79
N LEU A 143 -11.95 -5.99 -9.03
CA LEU A 143 -12.94 -6.08 -10.09
C LEU A 143 -13.28 -7.53 -10.40
N LYS A 144 -12.28 -8.41 -10.52
CA LYS A 144 -12.46 -9.86 -10.68
C LYS A 144 -13.40 -10.43 -9.62
N ILE A 145 -13.15 -10.14 -8.34
CA ILE A 145 -13.98 -10.65 -7.25
C ILE A 145 -15.41 -10.10 -7.33
N MET A 146 -15.58 -8.84 -7.74
CA MET A 146 -16.92 -8.29 -7.98
C MET A 146 -17.63 -9.01 -9.12
N MET A 147 -16.93 -9.30 -10.22
CA MET A 147 -17.51 -9.99 -11.38
C MET A 147 -17.90 -11.43 -11.07
N LEU A 148 -17.07 -12.16 -10.30
CA LEU A 148 -17.36 -13.54 -9.87
C LEU A 148 -18.61 -13.67 -8.98
N ARG A 149 -19.16 -12.55 -8.48
CA ARG A 149 -20.38 -12.49 -7.67
C ARG A 149 -21.61 -12.09 -8.48
N LEU A 150 -21.47 -11.89 -9.78
CA LEU A 150 -22.56 -11.54 -10.68
C LEU A 150 -23.03 -12.77 -11.43
N ASP A 151 -24.34 -12.83 -11.68
CA ASP A 151 -24.98 -13.88 -12.50
C ASP A 151 -24.53 -13.81 -13.97
N PHE A 152 -24.12 -12.61 -14.42
CA PHE A 152 -23.61 -12.35 -15.76
C PHE A 152 -22.48 -11.32 -15.72
N VAL A 153 -21.46 -11.53 -16.55
CA VAL A 153 -20.29 -10.66 -16.68
C VAL A 153 -20.27 -10.04 -18.07
N ASN A 154 -20.49 -8.73 -18.13
CA ASN A 154 -20.28 -7.95 -19.36
C ASN A 154 -18.78 -7.63 -19.49
N THR A 155 -18.11 -8.29 -20.44
CA THR A 155 -16.66 -8.12 -20.67
C THR A 155 -16.30 -6.72 -21.13
N ASP A 156 -17.15 -6.08 -21.94
CA ASP A 156 -16.90 -4.72 -22.43
C ASP A 156 -16.96 -3.72 -21.28
N PHE A 157 -17.85 -3.95 -20.32
CA PHE A 157 -17.90 -3.16 -19.10
C PHE A 157 -16.63 -3.34 -18.25
N VAL A 158 -16.10 -4.55 -18.16
CA VAL A 158 -14.83 -4.83 -17.47
C VAL A 158 -13.68 -4.07 -18.15
N GLU A 159 -13.49 -4.23 -19.46
CA GLU A 159 -12.40 -3.55 -20.18
C GLU A 159 -12.51 -2.03 -20.08
N ARG A 160 -13.73 -1.45 -20.18
CA ARG A 160 -13.94 0.00 -19.97
C ARG A 160 -13.47 0.47 -18.59
N ILE A 161 -13.65 -0.34 -17.54
CA ILE A 161 -13.15 0.00 -16.19
C ILE A 161 -11.63 -0.09 -16.15
N LEU A 162 -11.04 -1.13 -16.75
CA LEU A 162 -9.58 -1.33 -16.78
C LEU A 162 -8.89 -0.18 -17.52
N ASP A 163 -9.41 0.22 -18.68
CA ASP A 163 -8.93 1.36 -19.46
C ASP A 163 -9.07 2.66 -18.68
N TRP A 164 -10.21 2.86 -18.01
CA TRP A 164 -10.41 4.02 -17.15
C TRP A 164 -9.35 4.08 -16.04
N CYS A 165 -8.99 2.94 -15.42
CA CYS A 165 -7.95 2.91 -14.38
C CYS A 165 -6.59 3.35 -14.93
N VAL A 166 -6.21 2.89 -16.13
CA VAL A 166 -4.94 3.27 -16.76
C VAL A 166 -4.93 4.77 -17.08
N ASN A 167 -6.01 5.29 -17.66
CA ASN A 167 -6.14 6.71 -17.97
C ASN A 167 -6.10 7.59 -16.71
N GLU A 168 -6.70 7.11 -15.62
CA GLU A 168 -6.68 7.82 -14.34
C GLU A 168 -5.28 7.86 -13.71
N VAL A 169 -4.51 6.77 -13.82
CA VAL A 169 -3.08 6.75 -13.43
C VAL A 169 -2.31 7.80 -14.21
N GLU A 170 -2.43 7.82 -15.54
CA GLU A 170 -1.75 8.79 -16.38
C GLU A 170 -2.15 10.23 -16.03
N ARG A 171 -3.45 10.47 -15.85
CA ARG A 171 -3.98 11.78 -15.45
C ARG A 171 -3.36 12.24 -14.13
N VAL A 172 -3.25 11.35 -13.14
CA VAL A 172 -2.64 11.67 -11.84
C VAL A 172 -1.15 11.96 -11.98
N LEU A 173 -0.41 11.18 -12.77
CA LEU A 173 1.02 11.41 -13.02
C LEU A 173 1.26 12.78 -13.68
N LYS A 174 0.49 13.11 -14.72
CA LYS A 174 0.50 14.41 -15.40
C LYS A 174 0.19 15.55 -14.42
N SER A 175 -0.86 15.42 -13.61
CA SER A 175 -1.25 16.44 -12.62
C SER A 175 -0.18 16.70 -11.55
N ARG A 176 0.79 15.78 -11.39
CA ARG A 176 1.88 15.87 -10.42
C ARG A 176 3.22 16.18 -11.07
N ASN A 177 3.24 16.51 -12.36
CA ASN A 177 4.44 16.77 -13.15
C ASN A 177 5.45 15.60 -13.07
N ILE A 178 4.94 14.37 -13.11
CA ILE A 178 5.76 13.16 -13.11
C ILE A 178 5.84 12.66 -14.55
N ILE A 179 7.06 12.65 -15.10
CA ILE A 179 7.32 12.11 -16.43
C ILE A 179 7.36 10.58 -16.32
N PHE A 180 6.35 9.93 -16.85
CA PHE A 180 6.27 8.48 -16.92
C PHE A 180 5.70 8.08 -18.27
N ASP A 181 6.41 7.24 -18.99
CA ASP A 181 6.06 6.84 -20.34
C ASP A 181 4.76 6.04 -20.37
N ARG A 182 3.81 6.45 -21.23
CA ARG A 182 2.51 5.80 -21.39
C ARG A 182 2.68 4.32 -21.77
N GLU A 183 3.63 4.01 -22.65
CA GLU A 183 3.88 2.64 -23.09
C GLU A 183 4.31 1.74 -21.92
N LYS A 184 5.05 2.29 -20.95
CA LYS A 184 5.38 1.57 -19.70
C LYS A 184 4.14 1.33 -18.85
N ILE A 185 3.23 2.30 -18.73
CA ILE A 185 1.96 2.12 -17.99
C ILE A 185 1.13 1.03 -18.64
N ASP A 186 1.00 1.04 -19.96
CA ASP A 186 0.23 0.03 -20.69
C ASP A 186 0.83 -1.37 -20.51
N ARG A 187 2.16 -1.53 -20.67
CA ARG A 187 2.85 -2.79 -20.37
C ARG A 187 2.62 -3.27 -18.93
N MET A 188 2.77 -2.38 -17.95
CA MET A 188 2.55 -2.70 -16.54
C MET A 188 1.11 -3.11 -16.26
N SER A 189 0.14 -2.42 -16.84
CA SER A 189 -1.28 -2.74 -16.69
C SER A 189 -1.61 -4.11 -17.27
N ASN A 190 -1.07 -4.44 -18.46
CA ASN A 190 -1.28 -5.75 -19.07
C ASN A 190 -0.75 -6.88 -18.19
N ILE A 191 0.49 -6.75 -17.69
CA ILE A 191 1.07 -7.72 -16.75
C ILE A 191 0.26 -7.79 -15.46
N ALA A 192 -0.19 -6.65 -14.92
CA ALA A 192 -0.98 -6.62 -13.69
C ALA A 192 -2.34 -7.31 -13.85
N TYR A 193 -3.03 -7.04 -14.95
CA TYR A 193 -4.35 -7.59 -15.24
C TYR A 193 -4.30 -9.07 -15.60
N GLU A 194 -3.26 -9.50 -16.30
CA GLU A 194 -2.97 -10.93 -16.53
C GLU A 194 -2.69 -11.65 -15.20
N LYS A 195 -1.77 -11.12 -14.36
CA LYS A 195 -1.42 -11.74 -13.07
C LYS A 195 -2.59 -11.83 -12.09
N CYS A 196 -3.50 -10.85 -12.09
CA CYS A 196 -4.69 -10.94 -11.25
C CYS A 196 -5.83 -11.77 -11.91
N GLY A 197 -5.70 -12.08 -13.20
CA GLY A 197 -6.63 -12.88 -13.97
C GLY A 197 -8.01 -12.24 -14.10
N VAL A 198 -8.10 -10.91 -14.18
CA VAL A 198 -9.37 -10.18 -14.31
C VAL A 198 -10.00 -10.35 -15.70
N ARG A 199 -9.19 -10.68 -16.70
CA ARG A 199 -9.64 -10.98 -18.07
C ARG A 199 -10.15 -12.42 -18.23
N ASP A 200 -9.79 -13.30 -17.30
CA ASP A 200 -10.20 -14.72 -17.29
C ASP A 200 -11.63 -14.93 -16.78
N VAL A 201 -12.35 -13.86 -16.45
CA VAL A 201 -13.74 -13.96 -15.98
C VAL A 201 -14.71 -14.25 -17.15
N LYS A 202 -14.18 -14.46 -18.36
CA LYS A 202 -14.93 -14.96 -19.51
C LYS A 202 -15.33 -16.42 -19.29
N GLY A 203 -16.63 -16.70 -19.40
CA GLY A 203 -17.11 -18.07 -19.57
C GLY A 203 -17.36 -18.86 -18.29
N MET A 204 -17.75 -18.23 -17.18
CA MET A 204 -18.38 -18.94 -16.07
C MET A 204 -19.91 -18.86 -16.21
N PRO A 205 -20.57 -19.85 -16.84
CA PRO A 205 -21.94 -20.15 -16.50
C PRO A 205 -21.93 -20.71 -15.08
N HIS A 206 -22.69 -20.10 -14.17
CA HIS A 206 -22.98 -20.73 -12.89
C HIS A 206 -24.44 -21.17 -12.90
N GLN A 207 -24.57 -22.51 -12.95
CA GLN A 207 -25.63 -23.39 -12.44
C GLN A 207 -27.04 -22.81 -12.29
#